data_AF-A0A2D9TX00-F1
#
_entry.id   AF-A0A2D9TX00-F1
#
_cell.length_a   1.000
_cell.length_b   1.000
_cell.length_c   1.000
_cell.angle_alpha   90.00
_cell.angle_beta   90.00
_cell.angle_gamma   90.00
#
_symmetry.space_group_name_H-M   'P 1'
#
loop_
_entity.id
_entity.type
_entity.pdbx_description
1 polymer ?
#
loop_
_entity_poly.entity_id
_entity_poly.type
_entity_poly.pdbx_seq_one_letter_code
_entity_poly.pdbx_strand_id
1 'polypeptide(L)'
;MEWGYSGKDKKQDEDGIRVYDPDYTIETQLKYDCNPKLFNVLAVMHGYHIEDTVLFANKEQPFVRGAKGYFKGNLFPLGFNNLNEWEPTEEFSDKNEYREWMIQNRLPVIRSLIEKHKPKIFIGFGSGYQNEKPFGLVAGVECWDEKVFYVNGNEKRILYSKKGLVDAVIIPHTAGPGGLNSYESRRICGEFIRETFLDYCR
;
A
#
# COMPACT_ATOMS: atom_id res chain seq x y z
N MET A 1 -10.58 10.14 2.12
CA MET A 1 -10.14 8.76 1.85
C MET A 1 -10.65 8.43 0.47
N GLU A 2 -9.77 8.06 -0.46
CA GLU A 2 -10.20 7.51 -1.74
C GLU A 2 -10.29 6.00 -1.57
N TRP A 3 -11.49 5.45 -1.70
CA TRP A 3 -11.73 4.02 -1.60
C TRP A 3 -11.05 3.33 -2.77
N GLY A 4 -10.29 2.27 -2.50
CA GLY A 4 -9.79 1.43 -3.57
C GLY A 4 -10.98 0.72 -4.23
N TYR A 5 -11.29 1.09 -5.47
CA TYR A 5 -12.30 0.42 -6.29
C TYR A 5 -11.60 -0.65 -7.14
N SER A 6 -11.96 -1.91 -6.94
CA SER A 6 -11.42 -3.04 -7.70
C SER A 6 -12.43 -3.55 -8.74
N GLY A 7 -11.96 -4.35 -9.71
CA GLY A 7 -12.86 -5.04 -10.64
C GLY A 7 -13.85 -5.99 -9.93
N LYS A 8 -13.53 -6.46 -8.72
CA LYS A 8 -14.47 -7.22 -7.88
C LYS A 8 -15.56 -6.33 -7.29
N ASP A 9 -15.23 -5.11 -6.86
CA ASP A 9 -16.22 -4.13 -6.39
C ASP A 9 -17.21 -3.81 -7.51
N LYS A 10 -16.70 -3.59 -8.74
CA LYS A 10 -17.52 -3.37 -9.93
C LYS A 10 -18.51 -4.52 -10.15
N LYS A 11 -18.03 -5.75 -10.11
CA LYS A 11 -18.89 -6.93 -10.27
C LYS A 11 -19.92 -7.07 -9.14
N GLN A 12 -19.54 -6.78 -7.89
CA GLN A 12 -20.47 -6.84 -6.76
C GLN A 12 -21.54 -5.74 -6.81
N ASP A 13 -21.20 -4.56 -7.33
CA ASP A 13 -22.15 -3.49 -7.62
C ASP A 13 -23.11 -3.92 -8.74
N GLU A 14 -22.60 -4.49 -9.84
CA GLU A 14 -23.38 -5.04 -10.95
C GLU A 14 -24.33 -6.17 -10.51
N ASP A 15 -23.87 -7.04 -9.62
CA ASP A 15 -24.65 -8.16 -9.07
C ASP A 15 -25.61 -7.71 -7.95
N GLY A 16 -25.54 -6.46 -7.47
CA GLY A 16 -26.38 -5.92 -6.39
C GLY A 16 -26.10 -6.51 -5.00
N ILE A 17 -24.92 -7.11 -4.81
CA ILE A 17 -24.57 -7.86 -3.59
C ILE A 17 -23.74 -7.00 -2.62
N ARG A 18 -23.18 -5.88 -3.08
CA ARG A 18 -22.31 -5.04 -2.25
C ARG A 18 -23.09 -4.37 -1.12
N VAL A 19 -22.72 -4.70 0.11
CA VAL A 19 -23.20 -3.99 1.30
C VAL A 19 -22.41 -2.70 1.44
N TYR A 20 -23.10 -1.56 1.34
CA TYR A 20 -22.51 -0.25 1.56
C TYR A 20 -22.25 -0.03 3.05
N ASP A 21 -20.99 0.15 3.41
CA ASP A 21 -20.55 0.53 4.75
C ASP A 21 -19.87 1.92 4.68
N PRO A 22 -20.58 3.00 5.08
CA PRO A 22 -20.05 4.37 5.01
C PRO A 22 -18.90 4.64 5.99
N ASP A 23 -18.73 3.79 7.00
CA ASP A 23 -17.73 3.92 8.05
C ASP A 23 -16.48 3.09 7.76
N TYR A 24 -16.57 2.17 6.81
CA TYR A 24 -15.51 1.23 6.44
C TYR A 24 -14.95 0.52 7.65
N THR A 25 -15.85 -0.12 8.39
CA THR A 25 -15.56 -0.84 9.62
C THR A 25 -14.52 -1.94 9.40
N ILE A 26 -13.90 -2.39 10.48
CA ILE A 26 -12.94 -3.51 10.42
C ILE A 26 -13.59 -4.76 9.82
N GLU A 27 -14.86 -5.03 10.12
CA GLU A 27 -15.58 -6.17 9.53
C GLU A 27 -15.65 -6.06 8.00
N THR A 28 -16.01 -4.88 7.47
CA THR A 28 -16.02 -4.62 6.03
C THR A 28 -14.62 -4.73 5.45
N GLN A 29 -13.62 -4.16 6.12
CA GLN A 29 -12.24 -4.21 5.65
C GLN A 29 -11.72 -5.64 5.54
N LEU A 30 -12.07 -6.52 6.48
CA LEU A 30 -11.64 -7.92 6.48
C LEU A 30 -12.22 -8.75 5.31
N LYS A 31 -13.29 -8.27 4.65
CA LYS A 31 -13.89 -8.93 3.48
C LYS A 31 -13.07 -8.72 2.19
N TYR A 32 -12.17 -7.75 2.16
CA TYR A 32 -11.32 -7.46 1.00
C TYR A 32 -10.07 -8.34 0.96
N ASP A 33 -9.59 -8.76 -0.21
CA ASP A 33 -8.43 -9.66 -0.33
C ASP A 33 -7.11 -9.09 0.22
N CYS A 34 -6.93 -7.76 0.08
CA CYS A 34 -5.66 -7.10 0.39
C CYS A 34 -5.59 -6.58 1.84
N ASN A 35 -6.71 -6.22 2.44
CA ASN A 35 -6.75 -5.55 3.75
C ASN A 35 -6.32 -6.46 4.91
N PRO A 36 -6.82 -7.71 5.06
CA PRO A 36 -6.30 -8.63 6.08
C PRO A 36 -4.80 -8.84 5.95
N LYS A 37 -4.29 -8.95 4.72
CA LYS A 37 -2.85 -9.11 4.47
C LYS A 37 -2.05 -7.89 4.87
N LEU A 38 -2.60 -6.69 4.64
CA LEU A 38 -2.03 -5.43 5.10
C LEU A 38 -2.04 -5.34 6.63
N PHE A 39 -3.15 -5.72 7.26
CA PHE A 39 -3.27 -5.71 8.71
C PHE A 39 -2.24 -6.60 9.38
N ASN A 40 -1.87 -7.75 8.80
CA ASN A 40 -0.77 -8.55 9.32
C ASN A 40 0.55 -7.77 9.39
N VAL A 41 0.89 -7.03 8.33
CA VAL A 41 2.12 -6.24 8.28
C VAL A 41 2.05 -5.15 9.34
N LEU A 42 0.93 -4.42 9.42
CA LEU A 42 0.74 -3.35 10.41
C LEU A 42 0.74 -3.87 11.86
N ALA A 43 0.14 -5.04 12.12
CA ALA A 43 0.12 -5.66 13.43
C ALA A 43 1.55 -5.97 13.90
N VAL A 44 2.34 -6.63 13.05
CA VAL A 44 3.74 -6.97 13.34
C VAL A 44 4.61 -5.71 13.47
N MET A 45 4.35 -4.68 12.65
CA MET A 45 5.02 -3.37 12.79
C MET A 45 4.80 -2.74 14.16
N HIS A 46 3.62 -2.94 14.76
CA HIS A 46 3.27 -2.48 16.10
C HIS A 46 3.68 -3.45 17.22
N GLY A 47 4.34 -4.56 16.87
CA GLY A 47 4.84 -5.56 17.82
C GLY A 47 3.81 -6.58 18.29
N TYR A 48 2.67 -6.69 17.62
CA TYR A 48 1.75 -7.80 17.83
C TYR A 48 2.27 -9.06 17.15
N HIS A 49 1.87 -10.22 17.67
CA HIS A 49 2.02 -11.47 16.92
C HIS A 49 1.11 -11.45 15.68
N ILE A 50 1.51 -12.15 14.63
CA ILE A 50 0.78 -12.11 13.36
C ILE A 50 -0.61 -12.76 13.48
N GLU A 51 -0.78 -13.71 14.42
CA GLU A 51 -2.04 -14.34 14.78
C GLU A 51 -3.01 -13.35 15.45
N ASP A 52 -2.50 -12.30 16.08
CA ASP A 52 -3.28 -11.25 16.75
C ASP A 52 -3.74 -10.13 15.81
N THR A 53 -3.66 -10.34 14.50
CA THR A 53 -3.99 -9.30 13.50
C THR A 53 -5.40 -8.74 13.66
N VAL A 54 -6.39 -9.58 13.97
CA VAL A 54 -7.77 -9.14 14.16
C VAL A 54 -7.92 -8.32 15.45
N LEU A 55 -7.19 -8.69 16.50
CA LEU A 55 -7.15 -7.92 17.75
C LEU A 55 -6.52 -6.54 17.49
N PHE A 56 -5.39 -6.49 16.79
CA PHE A 56 -4.75 -5.25 16.34
C PHE A 56 -5.73 -4.38 15.54
N ALA A 57 -6.39 -4.95 14.52
CA ALA A 57 -7.28 -4.19 13.65
C ALA A 57 -8.47 -3.59 14.44
N ASN A 58 -9.07 -4.36 15.36
CA ASN A 58 -10.15 -3.87 16.20
C ASN A 58 -9.69 -2.82 17.23
N LYS A 59 -8.43 -2.85 17.66
CA LYS A 59 -7.91 -1.88 18.63
C LYS A 59 -7.45 -0.58 17.95
N GLU A 60 -6.65 -0.70 16.90
CA GLU A 60 -6.00 0.45 16.24
C GLU A 60 -6.86 1.06 15.13
N GLN A 61 -7.94 0.36 14.72
CA GLN A 61 -8.94 0.83 13.75
C GLN A 61 -8.33 1.41 12.45
N PRO A 62 -7.37 0.71 11.80
CA PRO A 62 -6.74 1.23 10.58
C PRO A 62 -7.78 1.51 9.50
N PHE A 63 -7.68 2.69 8.88
CA PHE A 63 -8.50 3.16 7.76
C PHE A 63 -10.01 3.28 8.03
N VAL A 64 -10.47 3.08 9.27
CA VAL A 64 -11.86 3.35 9.64
C VAL A 64 -12.14 4.84 9.52
N ARG A 65 -13.31 5.22 9.03
CA ARG A 65 -13.66 6.63 8.82
C ARG A 65 -13.62 7.39 10.14
N GLY A 66 -12.85 8.50 10.16
CA GLY A 66 -12.68 9.33 11.35
C GLY A 66 -11.63 8.81 12.34
N ALA A 67 -11.12 7.58 12.17
CA ALA A 67 -9.99 7.09 12.93
C ALA A 67 -8.70 7.88 12.57
N LYS A 68 -7.76 7.89 13.50
CA LYS A 68 -6.47 8.61 13.37
C LYS A 68 -5.33 7.61 13.25
N GLY A 69 -4.17 8.08 12.78
CA GLY A 69 -2.93 7.30 12.73
C GLY A 69 -2.63 6.66 11.38
N TYR A 70 -3.65 6.30 10.61
CA TYR A 70 -3.47 5.66 9.31
C TYR A 70 -4.18 6.40 8.18
N PHE A 71 -3.50 6.50 7.04
CA PHE A 71 -4.09 6.94 5.78
C PHE A 71 -3.76 5.92 4.70
N LYS A 72 -4.78 5.57 3.90
CA LYS A 72 -4.65 4.71 2.73
C LYS A 72 -5.23 5.43 1.52
N GLY A 73 -4.55 5.28 0.39
CA GLY A 73 -5.00 5.75 -0.90
C GLY A 73 -4.27 5.02 -2.02
N ASN A 74 -4.82 5.10 -3.22
CA ASN A 74 -4.15 4.58 -4.40
C ASN A 74 -3.18 5.63 -4.95
N LEU A 75 -1.96 5.20 -5.27
CA LEU A 75 -1.02 6.09 -5.97
C LEU A 75 -1.55 6.41 -7.37
N PHE A 76 -2.00 5.39 -8.08
CA PHE A 76 -2.58 5.45 -9.42
C PHE A 76 -4.12 5.44 -9.31
N PRO A 77 -4.82 6.50 -9.75
CA PRO A 77 -6.26 6.60 -9.63
C PRO A 77 -6.99 5.68 -10.63
N LEU A 78 -6.40 5.43 -11.80
CA LEU A 78 -6.93 4.49 -12.77
C LEU A 78 -6.39 3.09 -12.53
N GLY A 79 -7.30 2.12 -12.38
CA GLY A 79 -6.99 0.70 -12.25
C GLY A 79 -6.83 0.06 -13.62
N PHE A 80 -5.65 -0.47 -13.92
CA PHE A 80 -5.40 -1.27 -15.13
C PHE A 80 -5.33 -2.74 -14.75
N ASN A 81 -6.17 -3.57 -15.37
CA ASN A 81 -6.18 -5.02 -15.13
C ASN A 81 -4.98 -5.71 -15.78
N ASN A 82 -4.44 -5.14 -16.85
CA ASN A 82 -3.24 -5.60 -17.53
C ASN A 82 -2.28 -4.42 -17.71
N LEU A 83 -1.05 -4.55 -17.19
CA LEU A 83 -0.05 -3.48 -17.30
C LEU A 83 0.60 -3.42 -18.70
N ASN A 84 0.45 -4.48 -19.51
CA ASN A 84 1.00 -4.59 -20.86
C ASN A 84 0.04 -4.09 -21.94
N GLU A 85 -1.26 -4.03 -21.63
CA GLU A 85 -2.29 -3.57 -22.55
C GLU A 85 -2.82 -2.22 -22.06
N TRP A 86 -2.75 -1.21 -22.93
CA TRP A 86 -3.41 0.05 -22.67
C TRP A 86 -4.82 -0.03 -23.27
N GLU A 87 -5.83 0.05 -22.43
CA GLU A 87 -7.19 0.33 -22.87
C GLU A 87 -7.36 1.85 -22.87
N PRO A 88 -7.64 2.47 -24.03
CA PRO A 88 -7.94 3.89 -24.09
C PRO A 88 -9.06 4.23 -23.12
N THR A 89 -8.88 5.30 -22.38
CA THR A 89 -9.91 5.87 -21.51
C THR A 89 -10.46 7.12 -22.18
N GLU A 90 -11.64 7.57 -21.78
CA GLU A 90 -12.18 8.86 -22.27
C GLU A 90 -11.25 10.04 -21.94
N GLU A 91 -10.39 9.90 -20.93
CA GLU A 91 -9.51 10.94 -20.41
C GLU A 91 -8.09 10.92 -21.00
N PHE A 92 -7.63 9.77 -21.50
CA PHE A 92 -6.26 9.58 -21.95
C PHE A 92 -6.20 8.67 -23.19
N SER A 93 -5.60 9.21 -24.25
CA SER A 93 -5.42 8.55 -25.54
C SER A 93 -4.38 7.44 -25.49
N ASP A 94 -3.33 7.60 -24.69
CA ASP A 94 -2.29 6.60 -24.48
C ASP A 94 -1.69 6.59 -23.06
N LYS A 95 -0.85 5.58 -22.81
CA LYS A 95 -0.21 5.34 -21.50
C LYS A 95 0.79 6.42 -21.11
N ASN A 96 1.45 7.07 -22.07
CA ASN A 96 2.42 8.12 -21.78
C ASN A 96 1.70 9.39 -21.36
N GLU A 97 0.60 9.74 -22.02
CA GLU A 97 -0.25 10.86 -21.63
C GLU A 97 -0.73 10.71 -20.17
N TYR A 98 -1.21 9.52 -19.80
CA TYR A 98 -1.58 9.24 -18.41
C TYR A 98 -0.40 9.36 -17.43
N ARG A 99 0.81 8.90 -17.81
CA ARG A 99 2.01 9.03 -16.97
C ARG A 99 2.42 10.48 -16.77
N GLU A 100 2.32 11.31 -17.81
CA GLU A 100 2.62 12.73 -17.74
C GLU A 100 1.61 13.45 -16.84
N TRP A 101 0.31 13.18 -17.04
CA TRP A 101 -0.73 13.70 -16.18
C TRP A 101 -0.54 13.29 -14.72
N MET A 102 -0.15 12.03 -14.47
CA MET A 102 0.18 11.54 -13.13
C MET A 102 1.28 12.38 -12.47
N ILE A 103 2.38 12.65 -13.19
CA ILE A 103 3.50 13.44 -12.70
C ILE A 103 3.10 14.90 -12.43
N GLN A 104 2.28 15.48 -13.29
CA GLN A 104 1.90 16.89 -13.21
C GLN A 104 0.78 17.17 -12.20
N ASN A 105 -0.14 16.23 -12.01
CA ASN A 105 -1.39 16.48 -11.27
C ASN A 105 -1.52 15.58 -10.05
N ARG A 106 -1.37 14.26 -10.20
CA ARG A 106 -1.68 13.30 -9.12
C ARG A 106 -0.59 13.19 -8.06
N LEU A 107 0.66 12.94 -8.48
CA LEU A 107 1.78 12.76 -7.55
C LEU A 107 2.01 14.02 -6.67
N PRO A 108 1.91 15.26 -7.19
CA PRO A 108 2.02 16.46 -6.37
C PRO A 108 0.94 16.56 -5.28
N VAL A 109 -0.29 16.13 -5.55
CA VAL A 109 -1.36 16.10 -4.53
C VAL A 109 -0.97 15.17 -3.39
N ILE A 110 -0.52 13.94 -3.67
CA ILE A 110 -0.11 13.00 -2.63
C ILE A 110 1.12 13.51 -1.87
N ARG A 111 2.10 14.07 -2.58
CA ARG A 111 3.26 14.72 -1.96
C ARG A 111 2.84 15.81 -0.98
N SER A 112 1.91 16.69 -1.38
CA SER A 112 1.40 17.75 -0.50
C SER A 112 0.75 17.21 0.78
N LEU A 113 0.12 16.03 0.73
CA LEU A 113 -0.43 15.37 1.92
C LEU A 113 0.68 14.89 2.85
N ILE A 114 1.79 14.36 2.31
CA ILE A 114 2.98 13.99 3.09
C ILE A 114 3.59 15.23 3.74
N GLU A 115 3.79 16.31 2.99
CA GLU A 115 4.35 17.57 3.50
C GLU A 115 3.49 18.17 4.62
N LYS A 116 2.16 18.14 4.42
CA LYS A 116 1.18 18.67 5.38
C LYS A 116 1.08 17.85 6.65
N HIS A 117 1.00 16.52 6.53
CA HIS A 117 0.68 15.65 7.66
C HIS A 117 1.91 15.02 8.31
N LYS A 118 3.09 15.07 7.66
CA LYS A 118 4.37 14.56 8.14
C LYS A 118 4.24 13.17 8.77
N PRO A 119 3.74 12.17 8.03
CA PRO A 119 3.59 10.84 8.58
C PRO A 119 4.95 10.30 9.03
N LYS A 120 4.97 9.44 10.05
CA LYS A 120 6.23 8.82 10.52
C LYS A 120 6.91 7.99 9.43
N ILE A 121 6.12 7.36 8.58
CA ILE A 121 6.59 6.51 7.49
C ILE A 121 5.58 6.54 6.34
N PHE A 122 6.10 6.48 5.11
CA PHE A 122 5.34 6.23 3.90
C PHE A 122 5.57 4.78 3.42
N ILE A 123 4.48 4.04 3.19
CA ILE A 123 4.54 2.63 2.78
C ILE A 123 3.92 2.47 1.39
N GLY A 124 4.74 2.18 0.39
CA GLY A 124 4.33 1.84 -0.97
C GLY A 124 4.13 0.33 -1.13
N PHE A 125 3.09 -0.07 -1.86
CA PHE A 125 2.82 -1.48 -2.20
C PHE A 125 3.11 -1.74 -3.67
N GLY A 126 3.94 -2.74 -3.95
CA GLY A 126 4.35 -3.14 -5.29
C GLY A 126 5.78 -2.68 -5.60
N SER A 127 6.78 -3.41 -5.10
CA SER A 127 8.22 -3.15 -5.25
C SER A 127 8.80 -3.45 -6.64
N GLY A 128 7.99 -3.43 -7.71
CA GLY A 128 8.48 -3.54 -9.08
C GLY A 128 9.19 -2.25 -9.52
N TYR A 129 10.26 -2.37 -10.31
CA TYR A 129 11.08 -1.25 -10.79
C TYR A 129 10.26 -0.09 -11.38
N GLN A 130 9.18 -0.39 -12.08
CA GLN A 130 8.27 0.60 -12.67
C GLN A 130 7.57 1.51 -11.63
N ASN A 131 7.48 1.08 -10.37
CA ASN A 131 6.80 1.81 -9.31
C ASN A 131 7.75 2.62 -8.43
N GLU A 132 9.06 2.35 -8.49
CA GLU A 132 10.08 3.01 -7.65
C GLU A 132 10.09 4.52 -7.86
N LYS A 133 10.09 4.96 -9.12
CA LYS A 133 10.14 6.39 -9.47
C LYS A 133 8.90 7.16 -9.00
N PRO A 134 7.65 6.72 -9.27
CA PRO A 134 6.46 7.36 -8.70
C PRO A 134 6.46 7.46 -7.18
N PHE A 135 6.86 6.39 -6.47
CA PHE A 135 6.99 6.42 -5.02
C PHE A 135 8.08 7.39 -4.55
N GLY A 136 9.24 7.42 -5.24
CA GLY A 136 10.34 8.33 -4.94
C GLY A 136 9.96 9.80 -5.12
N LEU A 137 9.25 10.15 -6.19
CA LEU A 137 8.75 11.51 -6.43
C LEU A 137 7.84 12.01 -5.30
N VAL A 138 6.96 11.13 -4.80
CA VAL A 138 6.02 11.44 -3.71
C VAL A 138 6.72 11.53 -2.36
N ALA A 139 7.60 10.58 -2.05
CA ALA A 139 8.32 10.52 -0.78
C ALA A 139 9.57 11.41 -0.73
N GLY A 140 9.93 12.07 -1.84
CA GLY A 140 11.16 12.86 -1.96
C GLY A 140 12.43 12.03 -1.89
N VAL A 141 12.37 10.76 -2.34
CA VAL A 141 13.49 9.81 -2.31
C VAL A 141 14.09 9.66 -3.71
N GLU A 142 15.40 9.91 -3.82
CA GLU A 142 16.16 9.74 -5.06
C GLU A 142 16.84 8.37 -5.15
N CYS A 143 17.31 7.86 -4.01
CA CYS A 143 18.03 6.59 -3.91
C CYS A 143 17.38 5.68 -2.88
N TRP A 144 17.24 4.42 -3.25
CA TRP A 144 16.67 3.36 -2.43
C TRP A 144 17.75 2.37 -2.00
N ASP A 145 17.79 2.07 -0.72
CA ASP A 145 18.47 0.88 -0.20
C ASP A 145 17.58 -0.35 -0.44
N GLU A 146 18.18 -1.53 -0.52
CA GLU A 146 17.49 -2.77 -0.84
C GLU A 146 17.69 -3.84 0.23
N LYS A 147 16.59 -4.52 0.59
CA LYS A 147 16.61 -5.77 1.34
C LYS A 147 15.96 -6.87 0.51
N VAL A 148 16.73 -7.90 0.23
CA VAL A 148 16.26 -9.14 -0.40
C VAL A 148 16.08 -10.22 0.65
N PHE A 149 15.03 -11.02 0.53
CA PHE A 149 14.79 -12.19 1.35
C PHE A 149 14.03 -13.26 0.57
N TYR A 150 14.08 -14.51 1.04
CA TYR A 150 13.45 -15.65 0.37
C TYR A 150 12.42 -16.29 1.28
N VAL A 151 11.24 -16.60 0.74
CA VAL A 151 10.22 -17.40 1.43
C VAL A 151 9.66 -18.40 0.44
N ASN A 152 9.63 -19.68 0.81
CA ASN A 152 9.16 -20.78 -0.05
C ASN A 152 9.85 -20.79 -1.43
N GLY A 153 11.17 -20.56 -1.46
CA GLY A 153 11.95 -20.52 -2.71
C GLY A 153 11.70 -19.30 -3.61
N ASN A 154 10.86 -18.36 -3.20
CA ASN A 154 10.57 -17.14 -3.96
C ASN A 154 11.32 -15.95 -3.37
N GLU A 155 12.05 -15.24 -4.22
CA GLU A 155 12.70 -13.97 -3.88
C GLU A 155 11.65 -12.88 -3.64
N LYS A 156 11.91 -12.04 -2.63
CA LYS A 156 11.09 -10.90 -2.27
C LYS A 156 12.00 -9.72 -1.98
N ARG A 157 11.60 -8.55 -2.45
CA ARG A 157 12.38 -7.33 -2.37
C ARG A 157 11.64 -6.21 -1.64
N ILE A 158 12.31 -5.62 -0.66
CA ILE A 158 11.91 -4.39 0.01
C ILE A 158 12.88 -3.29 -0.40
N LEU A 159 12.36 -2.17 -0.85
CA LEU A 159 13.14 -0.96 -1.09
C LEU A 159 12.85 0.02 0.01
N TYR A 160 13.85 0.73 0.51
CA TYR A 160 13.65 1.60 1.65
C TYR A 160 14.62 2.78 1.64
N SER A 161 14.25 3.87 2.30
CA SER A 161 15.13 5.04 2.42
C SER A 161 14.73 5.88 3.62
N LYS A 162 15.74 6.37 4.34
CA LYS A 162 15.61 7.43 5.37
C LYS A 162 16.05 8.80 4.87
N LYS A 163 16.31 8.91 3.57
CA LYS A 163 16.88 10.11 2.92
C LYS A 163 15.85 10.69 1.95
N GLY A 164 14.68 11.03 2.48
CA GLY A 164 13.61 11.65 1.71
C GLY A 164 12.90 12.76 2.47
N LEU A 165 11.80 13.24 1.89
CA LEU A 165 10.86 14.11 2.59
C LEU A 165 10.24 13.40 3.81
N VAL A 166 10.08 12.09 3.71
CA VAL A 166 9.63 11.18 4.77
C VAL A 166 10.37 9.86 4.65
N ASP A 167 10.59 9.19 5.78
CA ASP A 167 11.05 7.81 5.80
C ASP A 167 10.09 6.94 4.96
N ALA A 168 10.65 6.19 4.02
CA ALA A 168 9.85 5.51 3.02
C ALA A 168 10.29 4.07 2.84
N VAL A 169 9.30 3.21 2.61
CA VAL A 169 9.50 1.79 2.32
C VAL A 169 8.53 1.34 1.25
N ILE A 170 9.02 0.64 0.24
CA ILE A 170 8.23 0.00 -0.80
C ILE A 170 8.34 -1.50 -0.60
N ILE A 171 7.21 -2.13 -0.34
CA ILE A 171 7.13 -3.56 -0.05
C ILE A 171 6.47 -4.30 -1.21
N PRO A 172 6.70 -5.62 -1.36
CA PRO A 172 6.03 -6.38 -2.40
C PRO A 172 4.52 -6.26 -2.33
N HIS A 173 3.86 -6.41 -3.48
CA HIS A 173 2.40 -6.49 -3.52
C HIS A 173 1.89 -7.67 -2.66
N THR A 174 0.66 -7.65 -2.17
CA THR A 174 0.11 -8.70 -1.27
C THR A 174 -0.30 -9.99 -1.99
N ALA A 175 0.02 -10.11 -3.29
CA ALA A 175 -0.36 -11.23 -4.14
C ALA A 175 0.77 -11.62 -5.10
N GLY A 176 0.66 -12.82 -5.68
CA GLY A 176 1.64 -13.37 -6.62
C GLY A 176 2.84 -14.03 -5.96
N PRO A 177 3.68 -14.78 -6.72
CA PRO A 177 4.84 -15.51 -6.18
C PRO A 177 5.88 -14.61 -5.50
N GLY A 178 6.21 -13.47 -6.11
CA GLY A 178 7.10 -12.45 -5.56
C GLY A 178 6.46 -11.53 -4.51
N GLY A 179 5.16 -11.69 -4.23
CA GLY A 179 4.42 -10.85 -3.30
C GLY A 179 4.47 -11.31 -1.84
N LEU A 180 3.84 -10.57 -0.92
CA LEU A 180 3.66 -10.95 0.48
C LEU A 180 2.54 -11.99 0.64
N ASN A 181 2.75 -13.17 0.06
CA ASN A 181 1.75 -14.21 -0.17
C ASN A 181 1.62 -15.26 0.96
N SER A 182 2.44 -15.16 2.01
CA SER A 182 2.40 -16.05 3.18
C SER A 182 2.42 -15.26 4.49
N TYR A 183 2.02 -15.88 5.61
CA TYR A 183 2.21 -15.27 6.93
C TYR A 183 3.66 -14.89 7.18
N GLU A 184 4.59 -15.81 6.88
CA GLU A 184 6.03 -15.59 7.08
C GLU A 184 6.56 -14.38 6.30
N SER A 185 6.17 -14.23 5.03
CA SER A 185 6.58 -13.06 4.24
C SER A 185 6.06 -11.73 4.79
N ARG A 186 4.83 -11.72 5.34
CA ARG A 186 4.21 -10.55 5.97
C ARG A 186 4.86 -10.23 7.31
N ARG A 187 5.22 -11.26 8.09
CA ARG A 187 5.95 -11.17 9.36
C ARG A 187 7.32 -10.52 9.16
N ILE A 188 8.16 -11.10 8.29
CA ILE A 188 9.50 -10.56 7.97
C ILE A 188 9.41 -9.10 7.52
N CYS A 189 8.41 -8.77 6.70
CA CYS A 189 8.21 -7.42 6.21
C CYS A 189 7.83 -6.45 7.35
N GLY A 190 6.89 -6.82 8.22
CA GLY A 190 6.49 -6.00 9.36
C GLY A 190 7.62 -5.80 10.38
N GLU A 191 8.39 -6.85 10.67
CA GLU A 191 9.57 -6.80 11.54
C GLU A 191 10.63 -5.88 10.97
N PHE A 192 10.95 -6.02 9.68
CA PHE A 192 11.92 -5.16 9.02
C PHE A 192 11.52 -3.68 9.13
N ILE A 193 10.26 -3.35 8.86
CA ILE A 193 9.81 -1.96 8.95
C ILE A 193 9.91 -1.46 10.38
N ARG A 194 9.49 -2.28 11.37
CA ARG A 194 9.61 -1.93 12.79
C ARG A 194 11.06 -1.64 13.17
N GLU A 195 11.95 -2.60 12.97
CA GLU A 195 13.36 -2.52 13.37
C GLU A 195 14.11 -1.38 12.66
N THR A 196 13.72 -1.09 11.42
CA THR A 196 14.40 -0.09 10.60
C THR A 196 13.89 1.32 10.89
N PHE A 197 12.58 1.51 11.06
CA PHE A 197 11.97 2.84 11.04
C PHE A 197 11.30 3.26 12.34
N LEU A 198 10.94 2.30 13.20
CA LEU A 198 10.14 2.56 14.37
C LEU A 198 10.97 2.23 15.61
N ASP A 199 11.43 3.25 16.32
CA ASP A 199 12.24 3.15 17.54
C ASP A 199 11.44 2.58 18.74
N TYR A 200 10.73 1.47 18.56
CA TYR A 200 10.12 0.70 19.64
C TYR A 200 11.20 -0.14 20.34
N CYS A 201 12.08 0.53 21.07
CA CYS A 201 13.08 -0.01 22.00
C CYS A 201 14.11 -0.99 21.41
N ARG A 202 15.37 -0.54 21.31
CA ARG A 202 16.51 -1.35 21.75
C ARG A 202 16.80 -1.00 23.20
#